data_AF-A0A4S4E2Y3-F1
#
_entry.id   AF-A0A4S4E2Y3-F1
#
_cell.length_a   1.000
_cell.length_b   1.000
_cell.length_c   1.000
_cell.angle_alpha   90.00
_cell.angle_beta   90.00
_cell.angle_gamma   90.00
#
_symmetry.space_group_name_H-M   'P 1'
#
loop_
_entity.id
_entity.type
_entity.pdbx_description
1 polymer ?
#
loop_
_entity_poly.entity_id
_entity_poly.type
_entity_poly.pdbx_seq_one_letter_code
_entity_poly.pdbx_strand_id
1 'polypeptide(L)'
;MARVLERELLVWDWDQTFLTVELASNLTFLLAGTLLLLLSLFHLSLKRKIGNAHELLSKIVAYSGKLNREFVSTRPSGRVFSLFVLQNWLPLIFNSSFSYGFYQRFEFLSSRTPMVLHLLCPKCVELKLPQEGAAFWFVTASFTECFKASWSSHKSVHLKAKLSSFGPSTPGEQNLASSNDGWLYCLKKGQARTPKLPHFDWTGTLRPYPISEKRMVPAHIDQPDWAIDGVPKIELNSNLQHVVEISREVLDAAARVIQPGVTTDEIDEVVHEATIASGGYPSPLRYNFFPKSCCISVNEVICHGIPDARKLEDGDIVNVDVSVYYKGVHGDLSETFFVGNVDEASRQLVQSTYECLEKAISIVKPGVRFREIGEVINRHASLSGFSVVRSYCAHGIGELYHCAPNIPHYASVWRDRMWPDGWTVVTADGKRSAQFEHTLLVTETGVEVLTARLPSSPNVFPWLSS
;
A
#
# COMPACT_ATOMS: atom_id res chain seq x y z
N MET A 1 38.00 -55.63 36.41
CA MET A 1 37.68 -56.54 35.30
C MET A 1 36.38 -56.07 34.65
N ALA A 2 36.51 -55.58 33.41
CA ALA A 2 35.57 -55.48 32.28
C ALA A 2 34.04 -55.26 32.45
N ARG A 3 33.51 -54.43 31.52
CA ARG A 3 32.13 -54.29 30.99
C ARG A 3 31.15 -53.42 31.82
N VAL A 4 30.23 -52.58 31.30
CA VAL A 4 29.72 -52.27 29.93
C VAL A 4 28.71 -51.10 30.02
N LEU A 5 28.64 -50.25 28.97
CA LEU A 5 27.54 -49.35 28.49
C LEU A 5 27.06 -48.20 29.42
N GLU A 6 26.63 -46.99 29.00
CA GLU A 6 26.15 -46.46 27.71
C GLU A 6 26.07 -44.89 27.76
N ARG A 7 26.14 -44.26 26.58
CA ARG A 7 25.58 -42.93 26.15
C ARG A 7 26.11 -41.65 26.82
N GLU A 8 27.08 -40.97 26.22
CA GLU A 8 26.96 -39.95 25.14
C GLU A 8 26.45 -38.57 25.59
N LEU A 9 27.41 -37.78 26.09
CA LEU A 9 27.51 -36.34 26.02
C LEU A 9 28.95 -36.08 25.53
N LEU A 10 29.13 -35.36 24.40
CA LEU A 10 30.14 -34.32 24.20
C LEU A 10 30.22 -33.90 22.73
N VAL A 11 30.07 -32.58 22.56
CA VAL A 11 30.73 -31.68 21.60
C VAL A 11 32.02 -32.26 21.00
N TRP A 12 32.30 -32.00 19.72
CA TRP A 12 33.64 -31.73 19.17
C TRP A 12 33.55 -31.09 17.77
N ASP A 13 34.70 -30.55 17.34
CA ASP A 13 34.92 -29.35 16.53
C ASP A 13 35.64 -29.65 15.19
N TRP A 14 35.63 -28.67 14.27
CA TRP A 14 36.34 -28.46 12.98
C TRP A 14 36.23 -29.43 11.77
N ASP A 15 36.05 -28.78 10.60
CA ASP A 15 36.51 -29.10 9.23
C ASP A 15 36.27 -30.47 8.61
N GLN A 16 35.53 -30.47 7.48
CA GLN A 16 35.73 -31.21 6.21
C GLN A 16 34.39 -31.57 5.56
N THR A 17 33.86 -30.71 4.68
CA THR A 17 33.01 -31.16 3.54
C THR A 17 32.97 -30.12 2.41
N PHE A 18 34.13 -29.76 1.88
CA PHE A 18 34.26 -29.25 0.51
C PHE A 18 34.42 -30.45 -0.44
N LEU A 19 33.35 -31.21 -0.67
CA LEU A 19 33.32 -32.29 -1.68
C LEU A 19 31.90 -32.85 -1.83
N THR A 20 30.99 -32.07 -2.41
CA THR A 20 29.76 -32.61 -3.06
C THR A 20 29.15 -31.71 -4.16
N VAL A 21 29.71 -30.55 -4.49
CA VAL A 21 29.13 -29.67 -5.53
C VAL A 21 29.90 -29.68 -6.87
N GLU A 22 31.07 -30.32 -6.94
CA GLU A 22 31.93 -30.28 -8.15
C GLU A 22 31.72 -31.41 -9.18
N LEU A 23 30.83 -32.37 -8.89
CA LEU A 23 30.48 -33.46 -9.81
C LEU A 23 29.21 -33.19 -10.63
N ALA A 24 28.34 -32.27 -10.20
CA ALA A 24 27.10 -31.95 -10.93
C ALA A 24 27.32 -30.92 -12.05
N SER A 25 28.25 -29.98 -11.89
CA SER A 25 28.56 -28.94 -12.87
C SER A 25 29.30 -29.49 -14.10
N ASN A 26 30.21 -30.44 -13.90
CA ASN A 26 31.01 -31.03 -14.99
C ASN A 26 30.19 -31.93 -15.95
N LEU A 27 29.10 -32.54 -15.48
CA LEU A 27 28.22 -33.37 -16.34
C LEU A 27 27.36 -32.51 -17.28
N THR A 28 26.90 -31.34 -16.81
CA THR A 28 26.15 -30.37 -17.62
C THR A 28 26.99 -29.71 -18.71
N PHE A 29 28.26 -29.40 -18.43
CA PHE A 29 29.17 -28.84 -19.44
C PHE A 29 29.55 -29.86 -20.53
N LEU A 30 29.69 -31.15 -20.17
CA LEU A 30 29.98 -32.21 -21.15
C LEU A 30 28.78 -32.48 -22.08
N LEU A 31 27.55 -32.43 -21.55
CA LEU A 31 26.31 -32.62 -22.31
C LEU A 31 25.97 -31.41 -23.21
N ALA A 32 26.21 -30.18 -22.75
CA ALA A 32 26.04 -28.98 -23.57
C ALA A 32 27.08 -28.90 -24.70
N GLY A 33 28.33 -29.26 -24.41
CA GLY A 33 29.41 -29.31 -25.40
C GLY A 33 29.17 -30.36 -26.50
N THR A 34 28.68 -31.55 -26.14
CA THR A 34 28.34 -32.61 -27.11
C THR A 34 27.11 -32.26 -27.95
N LEU A 35 26.11 -31.56 -27.40
CA LEU A 35 24.95 -31.10 -28.15
C LEU A 35 25.31 -29.99 -29.17
N LEU A 36 26.20 -29.06 -28.80
CA LEU A 36 26.72 -28.02 -29.70
C LEU A 36 27.61 -28.61 -30.82
N LEU A 37 28.40 -29.64 -30.52
CA LEU A 37 29.19 -30.35 -31.52
C LEU A 37 28.30 -31.14 -32.50
N LEU A 38 27.24 -31.79 -32.00
CA LEU A 38 26.26 -32.51 -32.83
C LEU A 38 25.45 -31.54 -33.71
N LEU A 39 25.03 -30.38 -33.19
CA LEU A 39 24.29 -29.37 -33.96
C LEU A 39 25.17 -28.70 -35.03
N SER A 40 26.45 -28.47 -34.73
CA SER A 40 27.40 -27.92 -35.72
C SER A 40 27.75 -28.94 -36.81
N LEU A 41 27.92 -30.22 -36.48
CA LEU A 41 28.08 -31.31 -37.45
C LEU A 41 26.81 -31.56 -38.28
N PHE A 42 25.62 -31.40 -37.69
CA PHE A 42 24.33 -31.48 -38.40
C PHE A 42 24.14 -30.29 -39.37
N HIS A 43 24.57 -29.09 -38.97
CA HIS A 43 24.53 -27.89 -39.81
C HIS A 43 25.55 -27.96 -40.98
N LEU A 44 26.73 -28.54 -40.74
CA LEU A 44 27.74 -28.82 -41.78
C LEU A 44 27.28 -29.93 -42.75
N SER A 45 26.53 -30.93 -42.27
CA SER A 45 25.93 -31.98 -43.10
C SER A 45 24.77 -31.46 -43.96
N LEU A 46 23.94 -30.55 -43.42
CA LEU A 46 22.86 -29.90 -44.18
C LEU A 46 23.40 -28.94 -45.25
N LYS A 47 24.48 -28.18 -44.96
CA LYS A 47 25.12 -27.29 -45.95
C LYS A 47 25.75 -28.03 -47.13
N ARG A 48 26.09 -29.31 -46.99
CA ARG A 48 26.62 -30.14 -48.10
C ARG A 48 25.53 -30.78 -48.98
N LYS A 49 24.25 -30.73 -48.61
CA LYS A 49 23.19 -31.49 -49.31
C LYS A 49 22.04 -30.69 -49.92
N ILE A 50 21.96 -29.36 -49.77
CA ILE A 50 20.86 -28.59 -50.37
C ILE A 50 21.40 -27.30 -51.01
N GLY A 51 21.65 -27.38 -52.31
CA GLY A 51 21.71 -26.20 -53.18
C GLY A 51 20.30 -25.72 -53.52
N ASN A 52 20.10 -24.41 -53.53
CA ASN A 52 18.88 -23.64 -53.87
C ASN A 52 17.89 -23.36 -52.72
N ALA A 53 18.15 -22.27 -51.99
CA ALA A 53 17.28 -21.69 -50.96
C ALA A 53 16.01 -21.00 -51.50
N HIS A 54 15.80 -20.94 -52.81
CA HIS A 54 14.67 -20.22 -53.43
C HIS A 54 13.38 -21.06 -53.57
N GLU A 55 13.45 -22.39 -53.37
CA GLU A 55 12.29 -23.29 -53.47
C GLU A 55 11.63 -23.60 -52.10
N LEU A 56 12.32 -23.33 -50.99
CA LEU A 56 11.78 -23.53 -49.63
C LEU A 56 10.90 -22.35 -49.18
N LEU A 57 11.30 -21.13 -49.54
CA LEU A 57 10.55 -19.90 -49.23
C LEU A 57 9.20 -19.85 -49.97
N SER A 58 9.12 -20.35 -51.20
CA SER A 58 7.86 -20.43 -51.96
C SER A 58 6.88 -21.48 -51.41
N LYS A 59 7.38 -22.57 -50.82
CA LYS A 59 6.54 -23.60 -50.15
C LYS A 59 6.01 -23.13 -48.80
N ILE A 60 6.77 -22.34 -48.05
CA ILE A 60 6.33 -21.78 -46.74
C ILE A 60 5.25 -20.70 -46.94
N VAL A 61 5.37 -19.85 -47.96
CA VAL A 61 4.34 -18.85 -48.30
C VAL A 61 3.05 -19.54 -48.77
N ALA A 62 3.14 -20.63 -49.54
CA ALA A 62 1.97 -21.40 -49.97
C ALA A 62 1.24 -22.12 -48.81
N TYR A 63 1.94 -22.48 -47.72
CA TYR A 63 1.32 -23.09 -46.53
C TYR A 63 0.59 -22.05 -45.66
N SER A 64 1.09 -20.81 -45.61
CA SER A 64 0.44 -19.70 -44.89
C SER A 64 -0.86 -19.22 -45.56
N GLY A 65 -0.98 -19.35 -46.89
CA GLY A 65 -2.18 -18.98 -47.64
C GLY A 65 -3.34 -19.98 -47.53
N LYS A 66 -3.08 -21.22 -47.10
CA LYS A 66 -4.10 -22.28 -46.97
C LYS A 66 -4.79 -22.27 -45.59
N LEU A 67 -4.08 -21.89 -44.53
CA LEU A 67 -4.64 -21.76 -43.17
C LEU A 67 -5.59 -20.56 -43.00
N ASN A 68 -5.51 -19.56 -43.89
CA ASN A 68 -6.37 -18.36 -43.82
C ASN A 68 -7.69 -18.51 -44.61
N ARG A 69 -7.95 -19.66 -45.27
CA ARG A 69 -9.17 -19.93 -46.04
C ARG A 69 -10.14 -20.95 -45.41
N GLU A 70 -9.85 -21.50 -44.24
CA GLU A 70 -10.75 -22.43 -43.52
C GLU A 70 -11.45 -21.84 -42.28
N PHE A 71 -11.36 -20.53 -42.02
CA PHE A 71 -12.11 -19.87 -40.94
C PHE A 71 -13.06 -18.78 -41.44
N VAL A 72 -13.82 -19.04 -42.53
CA VAL A 72 -15.00 -18.24 -42.87
C VAL A 72 -16.10 -19.18 -43.39
N SER A 73 -17.01 -19.59 -42.49
CA SER A 73 -18.34 -20.22 -42.71
C SER A 73 -18.58 -21.21 -41.55
N THR A 74 -19.22 -20.86 -40.43
CA THR A 74 -20.69 -20.79 -40.27
C THR A 74 -21.04 -20.10 -38.92
N ARG A 75 -22.17 -19.35 -38.86
CA ARG A 75 -22.82 -18.84 -37.62
C ARG A 75 -23.90 -19.86 -37.13
N PRO A 76 -24.63 -19.72 -35.99
CA PRO A 76 -24.54 -18.79 -34.83
C PRO A 76 -24.60 -19.49 -33.44
N SER A 77 -24.09 -18.84 -32.38
CA SER A 77 -24.63 -18.77 -30.99
C SER A 77 -23.49 -18.55 -29.98
N GLY A 78 -23.76 -17.71 -28.98
CA GLY A 78 -22.75 -16.97 -28.23
C GLY A 78 -21.97 -17.74 -27.16
N ARG A 79 -20.77 -17.22 -26.88
CA ARG A 79 -20.15 -16.98 -25.55
C ARG A 79 -18.68 -16.58 -25.81
N VAL A 80 -18.28 -15.44 -25.25
CA VAL A 80 -16.92 -14.91 -25.32
C VAL A 80 -16.06 -15.61 -24.26
N PHE A 81 -14.96 -16.26 -24.65
CA PHE A 81 -13.93 -16.76 -23.72
C PHE A 81 -12.52 -16.65 -24.31
N SER A 82 -11.68 -15.91 -23.58
CA SER A 82 -10.22 -16.04 -23.36
C SER A 82 -9.22 -15.95 -24.53
N LEU A 83 -8.54 -14.79 -24.60
CA LEU A 83 -7.18 -14.62 -25.14
C LEU A 83 -6.24 -14.44 -23.93
N PHE A 84 -5.69 -15.55 -23.45
CA PHE A 84 -4.56 -15.59 -22.51
C PHE A 84 -3.58 -16.61 -23.10
N VAL A 85 -2.28 -16.36 -22.94
CA VAL A 85 -1.14 -17.08 -23.55
C VAL A 85 -0.67 -16.46 -24.86
N LEU A 86 0.02 -15.32 -24.77
CA LEU A 86 1.12 -14.91 -25.68
C LEU A 86 1.85 -13.66 -25.18
N GLN A 87 2.31 -13.63 -23.92
CA GLN A 87 3.08 -12.46 -23.43
C GLN A 87 4.13 -12.76 -22.34
N ASN A 88 4.78 -13.93 -22.35
CA ASN A 88 5.79 -14.25 -21.32
C ASN A 88 7.07 -14.95 -21.81
N TRP A 89 7.54 -14.70 -23.04
CA TRP A 89 8.81 -15.30 -23.53
C TRP A 89 9.70 -14.36 -24.36
N LEU A 90 9.89 -13.12 -23.92
CA LEU A 90 10.72 -12.14 -24.63
C LEU A 90 11.58 -11.24 -23.71
N PRO A 91 12.30 -11.79 -22.72
CA PRO A 91 13.61 -11.21 -22.43
C PRO A 91 14.65 -12.25 -22.01
N LEU A 92 15.30 -12.92 -22.98
CA LEU A 92 16.51 -13.74 -22.73
C LEU A 92 17.52 -13.72 -23.89
N ILE A 93 17.40 -12.85 -24.90
CA ILE A 93 18.25 -12.88 -26.11
C ILE A 93 18.90 -11.52 -26.44
N PHE A 94 19.19 -10.66 -25.47
CA PHE A 94 20.01 -9.48 -25.74
C PHE A 94 20.99 -9.20 -24.60
N ASN A 95 22.05 -10.00 -24.54
CA ASN A 95 23.33 -9.55 -23.99
C ASN A 95 24.48 -10.42 -24.49
N SER A 96 25.09 -10.04 -25.61
CA SER A 96 26.54 -10.08 -25.83
C SER A 96 26.88 -9.62 -27.25
N SER A 97 27.92 -8.81 -27.32
CA SER A 97 28.40 -8.03 -28.45
C SER A 97 28.93 -8.89 -29.60
N PHE A 98 28.58 -8.55 -30.84
CA PHE A 98 29.50 -8.64 -31.99
C PHE A 98 29.03 -7.72 -33.13
N SER A 99 29.80 -6.65 -33.36
CA SER A 99 29.70 -5.75 -34.51
C SER A 99 30.11 -6.47 -35.80
N TYR A 100 29.39 -6.26 -36.91
CA TYR A 100 29.90 -5.65 -38.15
C TYR A 100 28.91 -5.80 -39.30
N GLY A 101 28.60 -4.68 -39.96
CA GLY A 101 28.32 -4.62 -41.39
C GLY A 101 26.88 -4.87 -41.84
N PHE A 102 26.02 -3.86 -41.73
CA PHE A 102 25.06 -3.51 -42.79
C PHE A 102 24.53 -2.08 -42.55
N TYR A 103 25.39 -1.08 -42.71
CA TYR A 103 25.00 0.32 -42.83
C TYR A 103 25.48 0.82 -44.19
N GLN A 104 24.57 0.87 -45.16
CA GLN A 104 24.69 1.77 -46.30
C GLN A 104 23.35 2.46 -46.54
N ARG A 105 23.44 3.79 -46.61
CA ARG A 105 22.43 4.80 -46.93
C ARG A 105 21.34 5.01 -45.89
N PHE A 106 21.58 5.96 -44.99
CA PHE A 106 20.88 7.25 -44.95
C PHE A 106 21.57 8.14 -43.91
N GLU A 107 22.44 9.06 -44.35
CA GLU A 107 22.86 10.22 -43.56
C GLU A 107 22.18 11.46 -44.18
N PHE A 108 21.31 12.14 -43.43
CA PHE A 108 21.46 13.57 -43.11
C PHE A 108 20.34 14.05 -42.17
N LEU A 109 20.72 14.98 -41.28
CA LEU A 109 19.92 15.76 -40.32
C LEU A 109 19.61 15.13 -38.96
N SER A 110 20.61 15.30 -38.10
CA SER A 110 20.52 15.58 -36.66
C SER A 110 19.30 16.44 -36.27
N SER A 111 18.35 15.83 -35.55
CA SER A 111 17.60 16.48 -34.48
C SER A 111 17.12 15.41 -33.50
N ARG A 112 17.74 15.34 -32.32
CA ARG A 112 17.33 14.45 -31.22
C ARG A 112 15.99 14.94 -30.66
N THR A 113 14.90 14.25 -30.98
CA THR A 113 13.69 14.23 -30.14
C THR A 113 13.55 12.84 -29.53
N PRO A 114 13.53 12.69 -28.19
CA PRO A 114 13.24 11.41 -27.58
C PRO A 114 11.82 10.97 -27.96
N MET A 115 11.65 9.69 -28.29
CA MET A 115 10.32 9.09 -28.52
C MET A 115 9.52 9.18 -27.22
N VAL A 116 8.46 10.00 -27.21
CA VAL A 116 7.49 10.06 -26.11
C VAL A 116 6.49 8.92 -26.34
N LEU A 117 6.49 7.92 -25.47
CA LEU A 117 5.46 6.88 -25.47
C LEU A 117 4.33 7.32 -24.54
N HIS A 118 3.16 7.61 -25.10
CA HIS A 118 1.97 7.99 -24.33
C HIS A 118 1.30 6.74 -23.76
N LEU A 119 1.44 6.51 -22.46
CA LEU A 119 0.53 5.63 -21.72
C LEU A 119 -0.52 6.47 -21.01
N LEU A 120 -1.77 6.29 -21.43
CA LEU A 120 -2.93 6.87 -20.79
C LEU A 120 -3.37 5.94 -19.66
N CYS A 121 -3.64 6.51 -18.48
CA CYS A 121 -4.28 5.75 -17.41
C CYS A 121 -5.64 5.24 -17.91
N PRO A 122 -5.92 3.92 -17.90
CA PRO A 122 -7.19 3.37 -18.39
C PRO A 122 -8.41 3.98 -17.69
N LYS A 123 -8.29 4.32 -16.40
CA LYS A 123 -9.35 4.97 -15.63
C LYS A 123 -9.55 6.43 -16.02
N CYS A 124 -8.48 7.18 -16.31
CA CYS A 124 -8.63 8.54 -16.86
C CYS A 124 -9.28 8.55 -18.25
N VAL A 125 -9.01 7.53 -19.07
CA VAL A 125 -9.67 7.34 -20.38
C VAL A 125 -11.16 7.03 -20.18
N GLU A 126 -11.50 6.16 -19.24
CA GLU A 126 -12.89 5.85 -18.86
C GLU A 126 -13.64 7.10 -18.35
N LEU A 127 -12.98 7.91 -17.51
CA LEU A 127 -13.51 9.16 -16.94
C LEU A 127 -13.49 10.35 -17.92
N LYS A 128 -13.05 10.16 -19.17
CA LYS A 128 -12.96 11.19 -20.23
C LYS A 128 -12.19 12.45 -19.80
N LEU A 129 -11.13 12.30 -19.01
CA LEU A 129 -10.33 13.44 -18.56
C LEU A 129 -9.43 14.00 -19.68
N PRO A 130 -9.16 15.33 -19.71
CA PRO A 130 -8.28 15.93 -20.71
C PRO A 130 -6.91 15.26 -20.76
N GLN A 131 -6.39 14.99 -21.96
CA GLN A 131 -5.11 14.28 -22.16
C GLN A 131 -3.94 14.93 -21.42
N GLU A 132 -3.97 16.24 -21.21
CA GLU A 132 -2.94 17.01 -20.49
C GLU A 132 -2.88 16.69 -18.98
N GLY A 133 -3.97 16.20 -18.38
CA GLY A 133 -4.00 15.68 -16.99
C GLY A 133 -3.96 14.14 -16.90
N ALA A 134 -4.03 13.46 -18.04
CA ALA A 134 -4.04 12.00 -18.14
C ALA A 134 -2.74 11.40 -18.71
N ALA A 135 -1.81 12.24 -19.17
CA ALA A 135 -0.53 11.85 -19.75
C ALA A 135 0.63 12.13 -18.80
N PHE A 136 1.45 11.12 -18.54
CA PHE A 136 2.75 11.28 -17.88
C PHE A 136 3.78 11.79 -18.88
N TRP A 137 4.53 12.84 -18.52
CA TRP A 137 5.64 13.36 -19.33
C TRP A 137 6.91 12.58 -18.98
N PHE A 138 7.40 11.75 -19.91
CA PHE A 138 8.59 10.93 -19.70
C PHE A 138 9.85 11.66 -20.19
N VAL A 139 10.75 11.99 -19.26
CA VAL A 139 12.13 12.36 -19.60
C VAL A 139 13.05 11.34 -18.95
N THR A 140 13.50 10.39 -19.78
CA THR A 140 14.53 9.34 -19.54
C THR A 140 14.11 7.97 -18.99
N ALA A 141 15.02 7.01 -19.18
CA ALA A 141 14.79 5.59 -19.34
C ALA A 141 14.65 4.80 -18.01
N SER A 142 13.56 4.98 -17.29
CA SER A 142 13.02 3.89 -16.43
C SER A 142 11.48 3.96 -16.37
N PHE A 143 10.85 3.28 -17.34
CA PHE A 143 9.40 3.22 -17.55
C PHE A 143 8.60 2.86 -16.28
N THR A 144 9.12 1.96 -15.46
CA THR A 144 8.42 1.38 -14.30
C THR A 144 8.54 2.25 -13.04
N GLU A 145 9.65 2.96 -12.86
CA GLU A 145 9.90 3.71 -11.61
C GLU A 145 9.22 5.07 -11.61
N CYS A 146 9.24 5.78 -12.74
CA CYS A 146 8.59 7.08 -12.86
C CYS A 146 7.06 6.99 -12.73
N PHE A 147 6.46 5.90 -13.27
CA PHE A 147 5.04 5.61 -13.09
C PHE A 147 4.71 5.29 -11.62
N LYS A 148 5.47 4.41 -10.96
CA LYS A 148 5.29 4.09 -9.53
C LYS A 148 5.40 5.33 -8.64
N ALA A 149 6.43 6.16 -8.86
CA ALA A 149 6.67 7.38 -8.09
C ALA A 149 5.58 8.45 -8.26
N SER A 150 4.88 8.46 -9.40
CA SER A 150 3.82 9.44 -9.70
C SER A 150 2.40 8.89 -9.54
N TRP A 151 2.25 7.59 -9.23
CA TRP A 151 0.96 6.92 -9.20
C TRP A 151 0.10 7.31 -8.00
N SER A 152 0.72 7.43 -6.82
CA SER A 152 0.06 7.85 -5.57
C SER A 152 -0.54 9.25 -5.68
N SER A 153 0.15 10.18 -6.35
CA SER A 153 -0.36 11.53 -6.62
C SER A 153 -1.41 11.55 -7.74
N HIS A 154 -1.25 10.74 -8.79
CA HIS A 154 -2.18 10.67 -9.92
C HIS A 154 -3.58 10.15 -9.54
N LYS A 155 -3.70 9.21 -8.58
CA LYS A 155 -5.00 8.69 -8.14
C LYS A 155 -5.93 9.75 -7.56
N SER A 156 -5.37 10.78 -6.90
CA SER A 156 -6.16 11.92 -6.40
C SER A 156 -6.92 12.65 -7.52
N VAL A 157 -6.44 12.57 -8.77
CA VAL A 157 -7.09 13.13 -9.96
C VAL A 157 -8.39 12.39 -10.28
N HIS A 158 -8.46 11.07 -10.05
CA HIS A 158 -9.64 10.26 -10.38
C HIS A 158 -10.81 10.62 -9.46
N LEU A 159 -10.52 10.81 -8.17
CA LEU A 159 -11.54 11.25 -7.21
C LEU A 159 -11.98 12.70 -7.46
N LYS A 160 -11.02 13.61 -7.70
CA LYS A 160 -11.33 15.01 -8.05
C LYS A 160 -12.19 15.11 -9.32
N ALA A 161 -11.89 14.30 -10.32
CA ALA A 161 -12.68 14.18 -11.55
C ALA A 161 -14.12 13.75 -11.27
N LYS A 162 -14.30 12.69 -10.49
CA LYS A 162 -15.62 12.16 -10.08
C LYS A 162 -16.45 13.20 -9.30
N LEU A 163 -15.80 14.07 -8.53
CA LEU A 163 -16.47 15.15 -7.80
C LEU A 163 -16.79 16.35 -8.70
N SER A 164 -15.90 16.69 -9.63
CA SER A 164 -16.11 17.79 -10.58
C SER A 164 -17.21 17.55 -11.62
N SER A 165 -17.61 16.30 -11.86
CA SER A 165 -18.77 15.98 -12.70
C SER A 165 -20.13 16.27 -12.03
N PHE A 166 -20.14 16.62 -10.75
CA PHE A 166 -21.30 17.17 -10.06
C PHE A 166 -21.13 18.70 -9.96
N GLY A 167 -21.73 19.43 -10.91
CA GLY A 167 -21.78 20.90 -10.88
C GLY A 167 -22.58 21.45 -9.69
N PRO A 168 -22.60 22.79 -9.47
CA PRO A 168 -23.35 23.39 -8.37
C PRO A 168 -24.85 23.13 -8.60
N SER A 169 -25.44 22.29 -7.76
CA SER A 169 -26.85 21.93 -7.87
C SER A 169 -27.75 23.06 -7.38
N THR A 170 -28.71 23.42 -8.23
CA THR A 170 -29.91 24.17 -7.84
C THR A 170 -30.66 23.43 -6.73
N PRO A 171 -31.25 24.14 -5.75
CA PRO A 171 -31.94 23.51 -4.62
C PRO A 171 -33.30 22.96 -5.07
N GLY A 172 -33.31 21.72 -5.54
CA GLY A 172 -34.55 21.04 -5.90
C GLY A 172 -34.37 19.90 -6.89
N GLU A 173 -33.59 18.87 -6.55
CA GLU A 173 -33.71 17.52 -7.10
C GLU A 173 -32.70 16.60 -6.38
N GLN A 174 -33.02 16.23 -5.14
CA GLN A 174 -32.36 15.11 -4.47
C GLN A 174 -33.00 13.82 -5.00
N ASN A 175 -32.41 13.20 -6.03
CA ASN A 175 -32.52 11.76 -6.30
C ASN A 175 -31.63 11.37 -7.47
N LEU A 176 -30.32 11.29 -7.20
CA LEU A 176 -29.46 10.34 -7.90
C LEU A 176 -28.45 9.77 -6.91
N ALA A 177 -28.96 9.02 -5.93
CA ALA A 177 -28.16 8.08 -5.18
C ALA A 177 -27.59 7.07 -6.19
N SER A 178 -26.28 7.12 -6.43
CA SER A 178 -25.59 5.93 -6.93
C SER A 178 -25.91 4.80 -5.96
N SER A 179 -26.50 3.74 -6.45
CA SER A 179 -27.06 2.60 -5.72
C SER A 179 -26.12 2.06 -4.64
N ASN A 180 -26.26 2.53 -3.40
CA ASN A 180 -25.72 1.89 -2.19
C ASN A 180 -26.54 0.64 -1.80
N ASP A 181 -27.16 -0.01 -2.79
CA ASP A 181 -27.91 -1.26 -2.60
C ASP A 181 -26.95 -2.31 -2.02
N GLY A 182 -27.11 -2.58 -0.72
CA GLY A 182 -26.32 -3.58 0.00
C GLY A 182 -25.33 -3.05 1.03
N TRP A 183 -25.13 -1.73 1.18
CA TRP A 183 -24.31 -1.22 2.28
C TRP A 183 -25.07 -1.35 3.60
N LEU A 184 -24.39 -1.82 4.64
CA LEU A 184 -24.99 -2.10 5.95
C LEU A 184 -24.10 -1.55 7.07
N TYR A 185 -24.68 -1.23 8.22
CA TYR A 185 -23.93 -0.79 9.40
C TYR A 185 -23.11 -1.94 9.99
N CYS A 186 -21.91 -1.63 10.46
CA CYS A 186 -21.00 -2.55 11.11
C CYS A 186 -21.46 -2.88 12.55
N LEU A 187 -21.33 -4.14 12.96
CA LEU A 187 -21.54 -4.63 14.31
C LEU A 187 -20.49 -5.70 14.67
N LYS A 188 -20.33 -5.97 15.97
CA LYS A 188 -19.53 -7.09 16.49
C LYS A 188 -18.12 -7.14 15.88
N LYS A 189 -17.40 -6.03 15.95
CA LYS A 189 -16.02 -5.88 15.46
C LYS A 189 -15.83 -6.15 13.96
N GLY A 190 -16.87 -5.98 13.13
CA GLY A 190 -16.81 -6.28 11.70
C GLY A 190 -17.38 -7.66 11.32
N GLN A 191 -17.75 -8.49 12.31
CA GLN A 191 -18.26 -9.84 12.06
C GLN A 191 -19.76 -9.90 11.74
N ALA A 192 -20.51 -8.83 12.01
CA ALA A 192 -21.93 -8.76 11.72
C ALA A 192 -22.28 -7.43 11.06
N ARG A 193 -23.37 -7.43 10.28
CA ARG A 193 -23.89 -6.24 9.62
C ARG A 193 -25.41 -6.14 9.79
N THR A 194 -25.94 -4.93 9.80
CA THR A 194 -27.38 -4.66 9.95
C THR A 194 -27.83 -3.52 9.03
N PRO A 195 -29.04 -3.57 8.45
CA PRO A 195 -29.59 -2.45 7.68
C PRO A 195 -30.11 -1.33 8.58
N LYS A 196 -30.31 -1.60 9.88
CA LYS A 196 -30.81 -0.64 10.85
C LYS A 196 -29.66 0.00 11.60
N LEU A 197 -29.69 1.33 11.74
CA LEU A 197 -28.76 2.07 12.56
C LEU A 197 -28.73 1.46 13.98
N PRO A 198 -27.57 1.01 14.48
CA PRO A 198 -27.46 0.48 15.83
C PRO A 198 -27.86 1.52 16.87
N HIS A 199 -28.50 1.07 17.94
CA HIS A 199 -28.81 1.96 19.07
C HIS A 199 -27.55 2.20 19.91
N PHE A 200 -27.30 3.47 20.25
CA PHE A 200 -26.24 3.91 21.14
C PHE A 200 -26.60 5.28 21.73
N ASP A 201 -26.20 5.55 22.97
CA ASP A 201 -26.32 6.88 23.57
C ASP A 201 -25.17 7.76 23.07
N TRP A 202 -25.33 8.32 21.88
CA TRP A 202 -24.31 9.13 21.21
C TRP A 202 -23.84 10.30 22.08
N THR A 203 -22.52 10.48 22.17
CA THR A 203 -21.91 11.53 22.99
C THR A 203 -21.83 12.87 22.25
N GLY A 204 -21.66 12.83 20.93
CA GLY A 204 -21.62 14.01 20.06
C GLY A 204 -22.61 13.92 18.88
N THR A 205 -22.35 14.71 17.84
CA THR A 205 -23.21 14.84 16.66
C THR A 205 -22.94 13.77 15.60
N LEU A 206 -21.78 13.13 15.63
CA LEU A 206 -21.39 12.13 14.64
C LEU A 206 -22.22 10.85 14.78
N ARG A 207 -22.52 10.21 13.64
CA ARG A 207 -23.22 8.92 13.56
C ARG A 207 -22.47 8.00 12.61
N PRO A 208 -22.48 6.68 12.84
CA PRO A 208 -21.98 5.74 11.84
C PRO A 208 -22.89 5.77 10.63
N TYR A 209 -22.32 5.53 9.46
CA TYR A 209 -23.02 5.29 8.22
C TYR A 209 -22.81 3.83 7.79
N PRO A 210 -23.62 3.32 6.83
CA PRO A 210 -23.36 2.02 6.24
C PRO A 210 -21.96 1.93 5.64
N ILE A 211 -21.34 0.75 5.68
CA ILE A 211 -20.00 0.50 5.14
C ILE A 211 -20.07 -0.32 3.86
N SER A 212 -19.16 -0.05 2.92
CA SER A 212 -19.03 -0.85 1.69
C SER A 212 -18.51 -2.27 1.97
N GLU A 213 -18.48 -3.11 0.95
CA GLU A 213 -17.86 -4.43 1.05
C GLU A 213 -16.34 -4.32 1.35
N LYS A 214 -15.76 -5.43 1.80
CA LYS A 214 -14.33 -5.53 2.05
C LYS A 214 -13.58 -5.50 0.71
N ARG A 215 -12.56 -4.64 0.59
CA ARG A 215 -11.71 -4.56 -0.61
C ARG A 215 -10.81 -5.79 -0.76
N MET A 216 -10.51 -6.16 -2.00
CA MET A 216 -9.78 -7.38 -2.33
C MET A 216 -8.28 -7.14 -2.40
N VAL A 217 -7.51 -7.92 -1.65
CA VAL A 217 -6.04 -7.93 -1.77
C VAL A 217 -5.62 -8.95 -2.83
N PRO A 218 -4.78 -8.57 -3.82
CA PRO A 218 -4.26 -9.52 -4.81
C PRO A 218 -3.43 -10.65 -4.18
N ALA A 219 -3.53 -11.85 -4.75
CA ALA A 219 -2.89 -13.06 -4.19
C ALA A 219 -1.34 -13.03 -4.16
N HIS A 220 -0.70 -12.11 -4.89
CA HIS A 220 0.76 -11.98 -4.92
C HIS A 220 1.32 -11.06 -3.82
N ILE A 221 0.45 -10.39 -3.06
CA ILE A 221 0.85 -9.54 -1.94
C ILE A 221 1.05 -10.44 -0.71
N ASP A 222 2.20 -10.30 -0.07
CA ASP A 222 2.50 -10.99 1.20
C ASP A 222 1.51 -10.55 2.29
N GLN A 223 1.04 -11.49 3.09
CA GLN A 223 -0.04 -11.25 4.05
C GLN A 223 0.38 -11.61 5.48
N PRO A 224 -0.05 -10.85 6.50
CA PRO A 224 0.15 -11.21 7.89
C PRO A 224 -0.72 -12.41 8.29
N ASP A 225 -0.43 -13.02 9.45
CA ASP A 225 -1.05 -14.27 9.89
C ASP A 225 -2.56 -14.19 10.14
N TRP A 226 -3.10 -12.99 10.44
CA TRP A 226 -4.54 -12.75 10.61
C TRP A 226 -5.32 -12.51 9.32
N ALA A 227 -4.68 -12.38 8.16
CA ALA A 227 -5.39 -11.97 6.93
C ALA A 227 -6.54 -12.91 6.53
N ILE A 228 -6.49 -14.18 6.95
CA ILE A 228 -7.48 -15.22 6.62
C ILE A 228 -8.56 -15.38 7.68
N ASP A 229 -8.23 -15.35 8.97
CA ASP A 229 -9.17 -15.66 10.06
C ASP A 229 -9.41 -14.49 11.01
N GLY A 230 -8.68 -13.40 10.84
CA GLY A 230 -8.77 -12.17 11.63
C GLY A 230 -8.11 -12.27 13.01
N VAL A 231 -7.31 -13.30 13.28
CA VAL A 231 -6.68 -13.52 14.60
C VAL A 231 -5.16 -13.38 14.51
N PRO A 232 -4.54 -12.37 15.15
CA PRO A 232 -3.09 -12.23 15.20
C PRO A 232 -2.48 -13.22 16.20
N LYS A 233 -2.08 -14.40 15.73
CA LYS A 233 -1.65 -15.52 16.59
C LYS A 233 -0.25 -15.29 17.13
N ILE A 234 0.63 -14.71 16.31
CA ILE A 234 2.03 -14.52 16.68
C ILE A 234 2.25 -13.39 17.70
N GLU A 235 1.35 -12.40 17.76
CA GLU A 235 1.43 -11.26 18.69
C GLU A 235 1.32 -11.68 20.17
N LEU A 236 0.74 -12.85 20.45
CA LEU A 236 0.68 -13.42 21.81
C LEU A 236 2.07 -13.67 22.41
N ASN A 237 3.10 -13.83 21.58
CA ASN A 237 4.49 -14.01 21.98
C ASN A 237 5.31 -12.73 21.73
N SER A 238 4.77 -11.59 22.15
CA SER A 238 5.33 -10.26 21.91
C SER A 238 6.71 -10.05 22.55
N ASN A 239 7.66 -9.55 21.75
CA ASN A 239 8.99 -9.06 22.19
C ASN A 239 9.30 -7.72 21.50
N LEU A 240 10.36 -7.04 21.97
CA LEU A 240 10.92 -5.86 21.30
C LEU A 240 11.35 -6.20 19.87
N GLN A 241 11.11 -5.26 18.95
CA GLN A 241 11.37 -5.41 17.53
C GLN A 241 12.60 -4.59 17.10
N HIS A 242 13.25 -5.03 16.02
CA HIS A 242 14.51 -4.43 15.53
C HIS A 242 14.53 -4.12 14.03
N VAL A 243 13.47 -4.48 13.29
CA VAL A 243 13.37 -4.28 11.84
C VAL A 243 12.04 -3.61 11.52
N VAL A 244 12.08 -2.55 10.71
CA VAL A 244 10.90 -1.80 10.28
C VAL A 244 11.12 -1.25 8.87
N GLU A 245 10.08 -1.25 8.03
CA GLU A 245 10.10 -0.72 6.66
C GLU A 245 8.77 -0.01 6.39
N ILE A 246 8.80 1.18 5.77
CA ILE A 246 7.64 2.08 5.82
C ILE A 246 7.38 2.80 4.51
N SER A 247 6.10 3.06 4.22
CA SER A 247 5.63 3.88 3.11
C SER A 247 4.74 5.03 3.61
N ARG A 248 5.37 6.14 4.00
CA ARG A 248 4.72 7.45 4.27
C ARG A 248 3.82 7.90 3.10
N GLU A 249 4.17 7.49 1.88
CA GLU A 249 3.48 7.86 0.65
C GLU A 249 1.98 7.50 0.64
N VAL A 250 1.58 6.45 1.36
CA VAL A 250 0.17 6.04 1.46
C VAL A 250 -0.64 7.07 2.24
N LEU A 251 -0.13 7.55 3.39
CA LEU A 251 -0.78 8.63 4.15
C LEU A 251 -0.81 9.93 3.34
N ASP A 252 0.26 10.23 2.59
CA ASP A 252 0.29 11.39 1.70
C ASP A 252 -0.73 11.29 0.56
N ALA A 253 -1.01 10.09 0.04
CA ALA A 253 -2.06 9.87 -0.94
C ALA A 253 -3.45 10.15 -0.35
N ALA A 254 -3.71 9.71 0.88
CA ALA A 254 -4.93 10.02 1.62
C ALA A 254 -5.07 11.53 1.87
N ALA A 255 -4.01 12.19 2.33
CA ALA A 255 -4.00 13.63 2.60
C ALA A 255 -4.41 14.48 1.38
N ARG A 256 -4.05 14.05 0.15
CA ARG A 256 -4.37 14.77 -1.10
C ARG A 256 -5.84 14.74 -1.50
N VAL A 257 -6.63 13.84 -0.91
CA VAL A 257 -8.05 13.66 -1.24
C VAL A 257 -9.00 14.16 -0.15
N ILE A 258 -8.48 14.58 1.01
CA ILE A 258 -9.28 15.13 2.11
C ILE A 258 -9.83 16.49 1.71
N GLN A 259 -11.16 16.56 1.58
CA GLN A 259 -11.91 17.78 1.30
C GLN A 259 -13.40 17.55 1.62
N PRO A 260 -14.20 18.63 1.80
CA PRO A 260 -15.64 18.50 1.98
C PRO A 260 -16.30 17.67 0.86
N GLY A 261 -17.25 16.82 1.23
CA GLY A 261 -18.04 16.01 0.31
C GLY A 261 -17.46 14.64 -0.04
N VAL A 262 -16.18 14.38 0.24
CA VAL A 262 -15.54 13.06 0.09
C VAL A 262 -15.98 12.15 1.24
N THR A 263 -16.30 10.88 0.96
CA THR A 263 -16.62 9.94 2.03
C THR A 263 -15.36 9.35 2.67
N THR A 264 -15.47 8.91 3.93
CA THR A 264 -14.37 8.18 4.58
C THR A 264 -14.10 6.86 3.85
N ASP A 265 -15.12 6.17 3.31
CA ASP A 265 -14.94 4.98 2.46
C ASP A 265 -14.17 5.25 1.15
N GLU A 266 -14.32 6.45 0.56
CA GLU A 266 -13.53 6.87 -0.62
C GLU A 266 -12.06 7.15 -0.26
N ILE A 267 -11.78 7.61 0.96
CA ILE A 267 -10.40 7.75 1.46
C ILE A 267 -9.78 6.37 1.72
N ASP A 268 -10.53 5.44 2.30
CA ASP A 268 -10.11 4.04 2.47
C ASP A 268 -9.80 3.37 1.12
N GLU A 269 -10.56 3.67 0.07
CA GLU A 269 -10.23 3.23 -1.30
C GLU A 269 -8.84 3.69 -1.73
N VAL A 270 -8.55 4.98 -1.54
CA VAL A 270 -7.25 5.55 -1.92
C VAL A 270 -6.13 4.92 -1.11
N VAL A 271 -6.32 4.73 0.20
CA VAL A 271 -5.33 4.08 1.06
C VAL A 271 -5.10 2.63 0.64
N HIS A 272 -6.18 1.84 0.47
CA HIS A 272 -6.10 0.46 0.04
C HIS A 272 -5.31 0.33 -1.27
N GLU A 273 -5.73 1.09 -2.27
CA GLU A 273 -5.15 1.03 -3.60
C GLU A 273 -3.70 1.55 -3.64
N ALA A 274 -3.36 2.54 -2.83
CA ALA A 274 -1.98 3.02 -2.69
C ALA A 274 -1.10 1.94 -2.04
N THR A 275 -1.58 1.29 -0.99
CA THR A 275 -0.87 0.19 -0.31
C THR A 275 -0.62 -0.98 -1.25
N ILE A 276 -1.64 -1.45 -1.99
CA ILE A 276 -1.47 -2.54 -2.97
C ILE A 276 -0.46 -2.14 -4.06
N ALA A 277 -0.50 -0.89 -4.54
CA ALA A 277 0.42 -0.41 -5.58
C ALA A 277 1.88 -0.35 -5.10
N SER A 278 2.10 -0.12 -3.80
CA SER A 278 3.41 -0.19 -3.16
C SER A 278 3.87 -1.63 -2.87
N GLY A 279 3.03 -2.64 -3.17
CA GLY A 279 3.33 -4.04 -2.93
C GLY A 279 3.10 -4.49 -1.48
N GLY A 280 2.42 -3.68 -0.67
CA GLY A 280 2.13 -3.97 0.73
C GLY A 280 0.70 -4.45 0.97
N TYR A 281 0.47 -4.97 2.18
CA TYR A 281 -0.84 -5.31 2.71
C TYR A 281 -1.29 -4.25 3.72
N PRO A 282 -2.54 -3.75 3.66
CA PRO A 282 -3.04 -2.80 4.65
C PRO A 282 -3.26 -3.50 6.00
N SER A 283 -2.37 -3.30 6.97
CA SER A 283 -2.34 -4.06 8.24
C SER A 283 -3.67 -4.07 9.00
N PRO A 284 -4.43 -2.96 9.10
CA PRO A 284 -5.74 -2.96 9.75
C PRO A 284 -6.73 -3.95 9.14
N LEU A 285 -6.59 -4.28 7.84
CA LEU A 285 -7.56 -5.12 7.16
C LEU A 285 -7.63 -6.49 7.84
N ARG A 286 -8.81 -6.79 8.38
CA ARG A 286 -9.13 -7.99 9.15
C ARG A 286 -8.37 -8.17 10.45
N TYR A 287 -7.51 -7.25 10.87
CA TYR A 287 -6.88 -7.31 12.18
C TYR A 287 -7.97 -7.32 13.27
N ASN A 288 -8.06 -8.39 14.06
CA ASN A 288 -9.17 -8.62 15.01
C ASN A 288 -10.57 -8.40 14.38
N PHE A 289 -10.72 -8.78 13.11
CA PHE A 289 -11.92 -8.61 12.28
C PHE A 289 -12.24 -7.19 11.80
N PHE A 290 -11.36 -6.21 12.00
CA PHE A 290 -11.56 -4.84 11.49
C PHE A 290 -11.86 -4.84 9.97
N PRO A 291 -12.92 -4.14 9.51
CA PRO A 291 -13.48 -4.39 8.19
C PRO A 291 -12.85 -3.60 7.03
N LYS A 292 -11.90 -2.69 7.31
CA LYS A 292 -11.36 -1.70 6.37
C LYS A 292 -9.83 -1.66 6.39
N SER A 293 -9.23 -0.90 5.49
CA SER A 293 -7.79 -0.88 5.21
C SER A 293 -7.03 0.17 6.02
N CYS A 294 -7.74 1.15 6.57
CA CYS A 294 -7.22 2.19 7.46
C CYS A 294 -8.28 2.59 8.50
N CYS A 295 -7.87 3.33 9.51
CA CYS A 295 -8.77 3.97 10.44
C CYS A 295 -8.98 5.44 10.03
N ILE A 296 -10.22 5.93 10.11
CA ILE A 296 -10.55 7.33 9.81
C ILE A 296 -11.41 7.87 10.95
N SER A 297 -10.82 8.75 11.75
CA SER A 297 -11.39 9.24 13.01
C SER A 297 -11.76 10.72 12.89
N VAL A 298 -13.05 11.00 12.75
CA VAL A 298 -13.58 12.36 12.56
C VAL A 298 -14.02 12.97 13.89
N ASN A 299 -13.68 14.24 14.13
CA ASN A 299 -14.17 15.05 15.25
C ASN A 299 -14.03 14.39 16.63
N GLU A 300 -15.13 13.97 17.28
CA GLU A 300 -15.12 13.37 18.61
C GLU A 300 -14.60 11.93 18.66
N VAL A 301 -14.33 11.33 17.50
CA VAL A 301 -13.70 10.00 17.40
C VAL A 301 -12.23 10.14 17.78
N ILE A 302 -11.84 9.41 18.83
CA ILE A 302 -10.49 9.35 19.36
C ILE A 302 -9.58 8.55 18.44
N CYS A 303 -9.99 7.32 18.11
CA CYS A 303 -9.25 6.41 17.24
C CYS A 303 -10.19 5.31 16.69
N HIS A 304 -9.66 4.51 15.75
CA HIS A 304 -10.29 3.33 15.17
C HIS A 304 -11.67 3.56 14.51
N GLY A 305 -11.94 4.78 14.02
CA GLY A 305 -13.14 5.03 13.23
C GLY A 305 -13.15 4.18 11.96
N ILE A 306 -14.26 3.48 11.71
CA ILE A 306 -14.41 2.62 10.53
C ILE A 306 -14.82 3.48 9.33
N PRO A 307 -14.06 3.46 8.20
CA PRO A 307 -14.48 4.07 6.95
C PRO A 307 -15.89 3.64 6.49
N ASP A 308 -16.74 4.62 6.22
CA ASP A 308 -18.17 4.46 5.95
C ASP A 308 -18.69 5.49 4.90
N ALA A 309 -20.00 5.48 4.64
CA ALA A 309 -20.62 6.37 3.67
C ALA A 309 -20.72 7.85 4.11
N ARG A 310 -20.23 8.23 5.30
CA ARG A 310 -20.29 9.62 5.76
C ARG A 310 -19.39 10.48 4.89
N LYS A 311 -19.97 11.54 4.32
CA LYS A 311 -19.21 12.62 3.69
C LYS A 311 -18.58 13.51 4.74
N LEU A 312 -17.32 13.88 4.54
CA LEU A 312 -16.65 14.90 5.32
C LEU A 312 -17.34 16.27 5.11
N GLU A 313 -17.49 17.04 6.18
CA GLU A 313 -18.14 18.35 6.17
C GLU A 313 -17.10 19.46 6.31
N ASP A 314 -17.39 20.65 5.76
CA ASP A 314 -16.54 21.83 5.97
C ASP A 314 -16.49 22.16 7.47
N GLY A 315 -15.28 22.30 8.01
CA GLY A 315 -15.04 22.51 9.44
C GLY A 315 -14.80 21.22 10.24
N ASP A 316 -14.86 20.03 9.64
CA ASP A 316 -14.42 18.80 10.29
C ASP A 316 -12.89 18.79 10.51
N ILE A 317 -12.45 18.08 11.55
CA ILE A 317 -11.09 17.54 11.62
C ILE A 317 -11.14 16.02 11.46
N VAL A 318 -10.17 15.45 10.76
CA VAL A 318 -10.15 14.02 10.45
C VAL A 318 -8.74 13.45 10.58
N ASN A 319 -8.55 12.50 11.49
CA ASN A 319 -7.35 11.68 11.53
C ASN A 319 -7.47 10.53 10.52
N VAL A 320 -6.40 10.30 9.77
CA VAL A 320 -6.22 9.09 8.95
C VAL A 320 -5.02 8.36 9.49
N ASP A 321 -5.23 7.12 9.88
CA ASP A 321 -4.25 6.23 10.48
C ASP A 321 -4.02 5.04 9.54
N VAL A 322 -2.76 4.93 9.11
CA VAL A 322 -2.30 4.06 8.03
C VAL A 322 -1.19 3.19 8.56
N SER A 323 -1.39 1.88 8.46
CA SER A 323 -0.34 0.92 8.74
C SER A 323 -0.21 -0.08 7.59
N VAL A 324 1.01 -0.32 7.13
CA VAL A 324 1.32 -1.16 5.97
C VAL A 324 2.25 -2.30 6.36
N TYR A 325 1.87 -3.52 6.01
CA TYR A 325 2.72 -4.69 6.08
C TYR A 325 3.46 -4.88 4.75
N TYR A 326 4.78 -4.88 4.80
CA TYR A 326 5.63 -5.01 3.63
C TYR A 326 6.89 -5.80 3.99
N LYS A 327 7.24 -6.79 3.17
CA LYS A 327 8.43 -7.64 3.36
C LYS A 327 8.62 -8.17 4.79
N GLY A 328 7.53 -8.60 5.43
CA GLY A 328 7.61 -9.21 6.76
C GLY A 328 7.45 -8.26 7.94
N VAL A 329 7.39 -6.94 7.72
CA VAL A 329 7.30 -5.94 8.80
C VAL A 329 6.18 -4.92 8.57
N HIS A 330 5.73 -4.29 9.64
CA HIS A 330 4.71 -3.25 9.66
C HIS A 330 5.35 -1.87 9.83
N GLY A 331 4.84 -0.88 9.12
CA GLY A 331 5.09 0.54 9.39
C GLY A 331 3.79 1.27 9.69
N ASP A 332 3.81 2.19 10.65
CA ASP A 332 2.60 2.82 11.19
C ASP A 332 2.75 4.33 11.43
N LEU A 333 1.73 5.09 11.04
CA LEU A 333 1.68 6.54 11.15
C LEU A 333 0.26 7.06 10.97
N SER A 334 -0.01 8.19 11.62
CA SER A 334 -1.27 8.89 11.48
C SER A 334 -1.10 10.40 11.62
N GLU A 335 -1.99 11.15 10.97
CA GLU A 335 -2.05 12.62 11.07
C GLU A 335 -3.51 13.08 11.09
N THR A 336 -3.78 14.15 11.84
CA THR A 336 -5.10 14.82 11.83
C THR A 336 -5.09 15.98 10.85
N PHE A 337 -6.00 15.95 9.88
CA PHE A 337 -6.13 16.94 8.82
C PHE A 337 -7.35 17.84 9.03
N PHE A 338 -7.29 19.05 8.47
CA PHE A 338 -8.40 19.99 8.40
C PHE A 338 -9.25 19.74 7.15
N VAL A 339 -10.57 19.67 7.31
CA VAL A 339 -11.50 19.58 6.19
C VAL A 339 -12.05 20.98 5.90
N GLY A 340 -11.52 21.63 4.86
CA GLY A 340 -11.93 22.97 4.48
C GLY A 340 -11.62 24.01 5.57
N ASN A 341 -12.61 24.82 5.95
CA ASN A 341 -12.44 25.92 6.90
C ASN A 341 -12.74 25.51 8.34
N VAL A 342 -11.70 25.13 9.09
CA VAL A 342 -11.84 24.79 10.51
C VAL A 342 -11.77 26.00 11.44
N ASP A 343 -12.52 25.94 12.54
CA ASP A 343 -12.50 26.93 13.63
C ASP A 343 -11.17 26.94 14.39
N GLU A 344 -10.93 28.04 15.12
CA GLU A 344 -9.69 28.28 15.84
C GLU A 344 -9.42 27.26 16.96
N ALA A 345 -10.46 26.83 17.69
CA ALA A 345 -10.30 25.84 18.75
C ALA A 345 -9.79 24.50 18.20
N SER A 346 -10.23 24.14 17.00
CA SER A 346 -9.82 22.92 16.31
C SER A 346 -8.43 23.02 15.72
N ARG A 347 -8.04 24.21 15.24
CA ARG A 347 -6.65 24.50 14.85
C ARG A 347 -5.71 24.33 16.03
N GLN A 348 -6.06 24.91 17.17
CA GLN A 348 -5.29 24.82 18.41
C GLN A 348 -5.19 23.37 18.91
N LEU A 349 -6.28 22.61 18.85
CA LEU A 349 -6.28 21.19 19.22
C LEU A 349 -5.29 20.39 18.36
N VAL A 350 -5.42 20.48 17.03
CA VAL A 350 -4.57 19.72 16.10
C VAL A 350 -3.10 20.14 16.23
N GLN A 351 -2.82 21.45 16.30
CA GLN A 351 -1.46 21.95 16.48
C GLN A 351 -0.86 21.50 17.82
N SER A 352 -1.60 21.62 18.93
CA SER A 352 -1.11 21.20 20.25
C SER A 352 -0.86 19.69 20.30
N THR A 353 -1.65 18.87 19.61
CA THR A 353 -1.40 17.42 19.50
C THR A 353 -0.11 17.13 18.72
N TYR A 354 0.13 17.84 17.61
CA TYR A 354 1.38 17.73 16.87
C TYR A 354 2.58 18.12 17.74
N GLU A 355 2.49 19.23 18.47
CA GLU A 355 3.55 19.68 19.39
C GLU A 355 3.79 18.70 20.55
N CYS A 356 2.75 18.02 21.06
CA CYS A 356 2.91 16.94 22.03
C CYS A 356 3.80 15.82 21.47
N LEU A 357 3.55 15.38 20.23
CA LEU A 357 4.35 14.34 19.57
C LEU A 357 5.80 14.79 19.37
N GLU A 358 6.02 15.99 18.82
CA GLU A 358 7.38 16.52 18.58
C GLU A 358 8.19 16.64 19.88
N LYS A 359 7.57 17.14 20.95
CA LYS A 359 8.23 17.24 22.26
C LYS A 359 8.54 15.87 22.85
N ALA A 360 7.63 14.90 22.70
CA ALA A 360 7.89 13.52 23.10
C ALA A 360 9.07 12.91 22.33
N ILE A 361 9.10 13.06 21.00
CA ILE A 361 10.20 12.57 20.15
C ILE A 361 11.53 13.19 20.57
N SER A 362 11.56 14.49 20.92
CA SER A 362 12.80 15.20 21.28
C SER A 362 13.55 14.63 22.49
N ILE A 363 12.86 13.87 23.36
CA ILE A 363 13.50 13.22 24.52
C ILE A 363 13.91 11.78 24.24
N VAL A 364 13.50 11.18 23.12
CA VAL A 364 13.77 9.77 22.82
C VAL A 364 15.26 9.58 22.51
N LYS A 365 15.92 8.80 23.37
CA LYS A 365 17.32 8.38 23.23
C LYS A 365 17.62 7.22 24.20
N PRO A 366 18.75 6.50 24.03
CA PRO A 366 19.15 5.46 24.98
C PRO A 366 19.17 5.96 26.43
N GLY A 367 18.64 5.14 27.34
CA GLY A 367 18.58 5.42 28.78
C GLY A 367 17.35 6.18 29.27
N VAL A 368 16.52 6.74 28.38
CA VAL A 368 15.25 7.35 28.74
C VAL A 368 14.19 6.27 28.97
N ARG A 369 13.40 6.40 30.05
CA ARG A 369 12.34 5.43 30.37
C ARG A 369 11.09 5.77 29.56
N PHE A 370 10.39 4.75 29.04
CA PHE A 370 9.15 4.95 28.27
C PHE A 370 8.09 5.78 29.00
N ARG A 371 7.99 5.69 30.34
CA ARG A 371 7.02 6.49 31.12
C ARG A 371 7.26 8.01 31.04
N GLU A 372 8.48 8.46 30.78
CA GLU A 372 8.82 9.89 30.71
C GLU A 372 8.15 10.55 29.48
N ILE A 373 7.86 9.76 28.43
CA ILE A 373 7.13 10.21 27.24
C ILE A 373 5.74 10.73 27.63
N GLY A 374 5.01 9.96 28.45
CA GLY A 374 3.68 10.37 28.92
C GLY A 374 3.71 11.62 29.80
N GLU A 375 4.77 11.82 30.59
CA GLU A 375 4.93 13.04 31.39
C GLU A 375 5.11 14.29 30.52
N VAL A 376 5.91 14.20 29.45
CA VAL A 376 6.12 15.30 28.50
C VAL A 376 4.83 15.65 27.75
N ILE A 377 4.14 14.64 27.21
CA ILE A 377 2.86 14.81 26.50
C ILE A 377 1.82 15.44 27.41
N ASN A 378 1.61 14.87 28.60
CA ASN A 378 0.60 15.35 29.54
C ASN A 378 0.86 16.79 29.98
N ARG A 379 2.14 17.15 30.23
CA ARG A 379 2.50 18.51 30.61
C ARG A 379 2.18 19.52 29.50
N HIS A 380 2.52 19.22 28.24
CA HIS A 380 2.22 20.13 27.12
C HIS A 380 0.72 20.26 26.90
N ALA A 381 0.00 19.14 26.81
CA ALA A 381 -1.45 19.14 26.63
C ALA A 381 -2.17 19.93 27.73
N SER A 382 -1.79 19.74 29.01
CA SER A 382 -2.41 20.42 30.14
C SER A 382 -2.17 21.94 30.12
N LEU A 383 -0.97 22.38 29.74
CA LEU A 383 -0.66 23.81 29.60
C LEU A 383 -1.41 24.46 28.44
N SER A 384 -1.72 23.70 27.40
CA SER A 384 -2.55 24.11 26.27
C SER A 384 -4.06 24.00 26.53
N GLY A 385 -4.48 23.58 27.73
CA GLY A 385 -5.89 23.45 28.08
C GLY A 385 -6.59 22.18 27.56
N PHE A 386 -5.83 21.17 27.14
CA PHE A 386 -6.33 19.90 26.63
C PHE A 386 -6.08 18.73 27.61
N SER A 387 -6.82 17.64 27.43
CA SER A 387 -6.66 16.39 28.17
C SER A 387 -6.04 15.28 27.32
N VAL A 388 -5.48 14.25 27.95
CA VAL A 388 -4.89 13.10 27.26
C VAL A 388 -5.71 11.83 27.51
N VAL A 389 -5.96 11.07 26.43
CA VAL A 389 -6.65 9.78 26.47
C VAL A 389 -5.82 8.73 27.19
N ARG A 390 -6.47 7.83 27.96
CA ARG A 390 -5.79 6.80 28.76
C ARG A 390 -5.94 5.36 28.29
N SER A 391 -7.05 5.05 27.64
CA SER A 391 -7.40 3.67 27.29
C SER A 391 -6.57 3.12 26.14
N TYR A 392 -5.81 4.00 25.46
CA TYR A 392 -4.99 3.69 24.30
C TYR A 392 -3.57 4.22 24.54
N CYS A 393 -2.58 3.45 24.10
CA CYS A 393 -1.16 3.77 24.23
C CYS A 393 -0.44 3.44 22.92
N ALA A 394 0.72 4.05 22.69
CA ALA A 394 1.63 3.59 21.65
C ALA A 394 2.19 2.20 22.00
N HIS A 395 2.76 1.55 20.99
CA HIS A 395 3.22 0.17 21.04
C HIS A 395 4.58 0.01 20.34
N GLY A 396 5.23 -1.13 20.58
CA GLY A 396 6.27 -1.61 19.69
C GLY A 396 5.65 -2.07 18.35
N ILE A 397 6.46 -1.98 17.30
CA ILE A 397 6.09 -2.35 15.95
C ILE A 397 7.32 -2.87 15.18
N GLY A 398 7.10 -3.81 14.28
CA GLY A 398 8.13 -4.42 13.44
C GLY A 398 7.55 -5.62 12.71
N GLU A 399 8.04 -6.83 12.97
CA GLU A 399 7.44 -8.07 12.45
C GLU A 399 6.03 -8.30 13.00
N LEU A 400 5.75 -7.73 14.18
CA LEU A 400 4.44 -7.68 14.82
C LEU A 400 3.82 -6.30 14.62
N TYR A 401 2.50 -6.24 14.44
CA TYR A 401 1.80 -4.96 14.28
C TYR A 401 1.66 -4.25 15.63
N HIS A 402 1.22 -4.97 16.66
CA HIS A 402 1.21 -4.48 18.04
C HIS A 402 2.01 -5.40 18.96
N CYS A 403 3.05 -4.85 19.58
CA CYS A 403 3.86 -5.59 20.57
C CYS A 403 4.43 -4.67 21.66
N ALA A 404 5.22 -5.26 22.56
CA ALA A 404 5.96 -4.52 23.56
C ALA A 404 6.95 -3.55 22.90
N PRO A 405 7.17 -2.36 23.49
CA PRO A 405 6.63 -1.92 24.78
C PRO A 405 5.29 -1.19 24.64
N ASN A 406 4.45 -1.24 25.67
CA ASN A 406 3.33 -0.31 25.80
C ASN A 406 3.87 1.05 26.28
N ILE A 407 3.54 2.13 25.58
CA ILE A 407 4.02 3.49 25.88
C ILE A 407 2.82 4.40 26.16
N PRO A 408 2.41 4.55 27.44
CA PRO A 408 1.29 5.42 27.82
C PRO A 408 1.59 6.91 27.57
N HIS A 409 0.57 7.66 27.14
CA HIS A 409 0.69 9.09 26.84
C HIS A 409 0.34 10.02 28.01
N TYR A 410 -0.20 9.50 29.10
CA TYR A 410 -0.96 10.27 30.10
C TYR A 410 -0.33 10.31 31.50
N ALA A 411 -0.80 11.28 32.29
CA ALA A 411 -0.70 11.27 33.76
C ALA A 411 -2.05 11.46 34.50
N SER A 412 -3.18 11.75 33.83
CA SER A 412 -4.49 12.07 34.46
C SER A 412 -5.72 11.42 33.78
N VAL A 413 -6.90 11.44 34.43
CA VAL A 413 -8.16 10.70 34.11
C VAL A 413 -9.00 11.35 32.99
N TRP A 414 -9.15 10.70 31.84
CA TRP A 414 -10.19 11.00 30.85
C TRP A 414 -11.06 9.77 30.55
N ARG A 415 -12.30 9.97 30.11
CA ARG A 415 -13.28 8.91 29.82
C ARG A 415 -13.58 8.85 28.32
N ASP A 416 -13.50 7.66 27.75
CA ASP A 416 -13.91 7.30 26.40
C ASP A 416 -15.10 6.35 26.41
N ARG A 417 -15.78 6.21 25.27
CA ARG A 417 -16.83 5.22 25.03
C ARG A 417 -16.59 4.54 23.69
N MET A 418 -16.90 3.24 23.63
CA MET A 418 -16.83 2.47 22.39
C MET A 418 -18.22 2.33 21.76
N TRP A 419 -18.31 2.53 20.45
CA TRP A 419 -19.53 2.34 19.67
C TRP A 419 -19.93 0.86 19.58
N PRO A 420 -21.19 0.56 19.19
CA PRO A 420 -21.68 -0.82 19.04
C PRO A 420 -20.97 -1.64 17.94
N ASP A 421 -20.23 -0.98 17.06
CA ASP A 421 -19.37 -1.63 16.08
C ASP A 421 -18.20 -2.38 16.74
N GLY A 422 -17.84 -2.06 17.99
CA GLY A 422 -16.76 -2.69 18.75
C GLY A 422 -15.36 -2.18 18.42
N TRP A 423 -15.25 -1.08 17.68
CA TRP A 423 -13.99 -0.46 17.23
C TRP A 423 -13.97 1.04 17.48
N THR A 424 -14.96 1.79 16.99
CA THR A 424 -14.94 3.26 16.99
C THR A 424 -14.98 3.78 18.43
N VAL A 425 -13.95 4.55 18.80
CA VAL A 425 -13.78 5.09 20.15
C VAL A 425 -14.08 6.57 20.12
N VAL A 426 -14.94 7.06 21.01
CA VAL A 426 -15.31 8.46 21.07
C VAL A 426 -15.08 9.06 22.45
N THR A 427 -14.90 10.38 22.50
CA THR A 427 -14.89 11.12 23.77
C THR A 427 -16.24 10.97 24.49
N ALA A 428 -16.22 10.82 25.81
CA ALA A 428 -17.44 10.65 26.60
C ALA A 428 -18.32 11.92 26.66
N ASP A 429 -17.76 13.10 26.42
CA ASP A 429 -18.45 14.40 26.42
C ASP A 429 -18.79 14.93 25.03
N GLY A 430 -18.44 14.19 23.96
CA GLY A 430 -18.72 14.58 22.57
C GLY A 430 -17.83 15.70 22.02
N LYS A 431 -16.78 16.11 22.73
CA LYS A 431 -15.81 17.08 22.21
C LYS A 431 -14.83 16.42 21.24
N ARG A 432 -14.22 17.25 20.39
CA ARG A 432 -13.24 16.82 19.40
C ARG A 432 -11.99 16.20 20.04
N SER A 433 -11.38 15.27 19.31
CA SER A 433 -10.09 14.63 19.60
C SER A 433 -9.19 14.74 18.37
N ALA A 434 -7.88 14.71 18.58
CA ALA A 434 -6.89 14.69 17.50
C ALA A 434 -5.73 13.76 17.88
N GLN A 435 -5.10 13.16 16.87
CA GLN A 435 -3.97 12.24 17.01
C GLN A 435 -2.92 12.51 15.92
N PHE A 436 -1.66 12.35 16.30
CA PHE A 436 -0.51 12.23 15.40
C PHE A 436 0.34 11.06 15.86
N GLU A 437 0.99 10.38 14.93
CA GLU A 437 1.78 9.19 15.22
C GLU A 437 2.97 9.05 14.28
N HIS A 438 4.08 8.61 14.86
CA HIS A 438 5.28 8.23 14.14
C HIS A 438 5.80 6.89 14.66
N THR A 439 6.20 6.04 13.73
CA THR A 439 7.12 4.94 14.00
C THR A 439 8.54 5.50 14.20
N LEU A 440 9.19 5.14 15.32
CA LEU A 440 10.49 5.65 15.74
C LEU A 440 11.51 4.52 15.89
N LEU A 441 12.77 4.79 15.53
CA LEU A 441 13.91 3.92 15.79
C LEU A 441 14.86 4.60 16.77
N VAL A 442 15.07 4.00 17.95
CA VAL A 442 16.10 4.49 18.89
C VAL A 442 17.48 4.09 18.36
N THR A 443 18.36 5.08 18.17
CA THR A 443 19.74 4.89 17.69
C THR A 443 20.72 5.00 18.85
N GLU A 444 22.02 4.79 18.60
CA GLU A 444 23.06 4.90 19.64
C GLU A 444 23.11 6.28 20.32
N THR A 445 22.72 7.34 19.61
CA THR A 445 22.85 8.73 20.08
C THR A 445 21.52 9.46 20.23
N GLY A 446 20.41 8.88 19.79
CA GLY A 446 19.12 9.56 19.79
C GLY A 446 17.98 8.73 19.19
N VAL A 447 17.25 9.34 18.27
CA VAL A 447 16.08 8.75 17.60
C VAL A 447 16.07 9.12 16.12
N GLU A 448 15.63 8.20 15.30
CA GLU A 448 15.29 8.41 13.90
C GLU A 448 13.77 8.29 13.73
N VAL A 449 13.15 9.27 13.07
CA VAL A 449 11.71 9.30 12.79
C VAL A 449 11.48 8.65 11.42
N LEU A 450 11.22 7.34 11.40
CA LEU A 450 11.14 6.55 10.17
C LEU A 450 9.94 6.94 9.25
N THR A 451 8.96 7.64 9.83
CA THR A 451 7.72 8.08 9.16
C THR A 451 7.66 9.59 8.96
N ALA A 452 8.81 10.26 9.07
CA ALA A 452 8.91 11.70 8.88
C ALA A 452 8.32 12.12 7.52
N ARG A 453 7.76 13.33 7.49
CA ARG A 453 7.29 13.95 6.24
C ARG A 453 8.44 14.06 5.24
N LEU A 454 8.14 13.84 3.97
CA LEU A 454 9.05 14.06 2.87
C LEU A 454 8.89 15.49 2.30
N PRO A 455 9.88 16.01 1.56
CA PRO A 455 9.70 17.27 0.82
C PRO A 455 8.52 17.24 -0.17
N SER A 456 8.13 16.05 -0.62
CA SER A 456 6.98 15.82 -1.50
C SER A 456 5.65 15.69 -0.76
N SER A 457 5.65 15.56 0.58
CA SER A 457 4.44 15.43 1.37
C SER A 457 3.59 16.70 1.24
N PRO A 458 2.25 16.58 1.15
CA PRO A 458 1.36 17.73 0.94
C PRO A 458 1.58 18.83 1.99
N ASN A 459 1.65 20.09 1.59
CA ASN A 459 1.71 21.18 2.56
C ASN A 459 0.31 21.49 3.09
N VAL A 460 -0.09 20.80 4.16
CA VAL A 460 -1.44 20.84 4.75
C VAL A 460 -1.49 21.49 6.13
N PHE A 461 -0.34 21.79 6.73
CA PHE A 461 -0.22 22.35 8.07
C PHE A 461 0.41 23.75 8.02
N PRO A 462 -0.31 24.81 8.44
CA PRO A 462 0.19 26.18 8.37
C PRO A 462 1.51 26.40 9.12
N TRP A 463 1.74 25.69 10.22
CA TRP A 463 2.93 25.82 11.06
C TRP A 463 4.17 25.07 10.55
N LEU A 464 4.06 24.26 9.49
CA LEU A 464 5.20 23.57 8.88
C LEU A 464 5.83 24.36 7.73
N SER A 465 5.21 25.47 7.33
CA SER A 465 5.66 26.30 6.19
C SER A 465 6.63 27.42 6.58
N SER A 466 7.05 27.49 7.85
CA SER A 466 7.81 28.59 8.43
C SER A 466 9.31 28.34 8.53
#